data_AF-A0A0K8WBJ3-F1
#
_entry.id   AF-A0A0K8WBJ3-F1
#
_cell.length_a   1.000
_cell.length_b   1.000
_cell.length_c   1.000
_cell.angle_alpha   90.00
_cell.angle_beta   90.00
_cell.angle_gamma   90.00
#
_symmetry.space_group_name_H-M   'P 1'
#
loop_
_entity.id
_entity.type
_entity.pdbx_description
1 polymer ?
#
loop_
_entity_poly.entity_id
_entity_poly.type
_entity_poly.pdbx_seq_one_letter_code
_entity_poly.pdbx_strand_id
1 'polypeptide(L)'
;MKTLQSWLGHTIWSSVPIAKSAASFLQDLHHSSKILNHKPSHVAICCLSLALQSYGIQVPLADESDEASMWYTPFVSELTKEKHWEIIEDIIEIYKQESEINSF
;
A
#
# COMPACT_ATOMS: atom_id res chain seq x y z
N MET A 1 3.61 12.19 6.66
CA MET A 1 4.09 11.91 5.29
C MET A 1 4.01 13.18 4.45
N LYS A 2 5.04 14.03 4.49
CA LYS A 2 4.98 15.37 3.86
C LYS A 2 5.04 15.32 2.33
N THR A 3 5.80 14.38 1.76
CA THR A 3 5.98 14.24 0.30
C THR A 3 4.67 13.87 -0.40
N LEU A 4 4.02 12.77 0.03
CA LEU A 4 2.73 12.35 -0.52
C LEU A 4 1.64 13.41 -0.32
N GLN A 5 1.60 14.08 0.84
CA GLN A 5 0.68 15.19 1.07
C GLN A 5 0.92 16.35 0.08
N SER A 6 2.19 16.64 -0.25
CA SER A 6 2.52 17.67 -1.24
C SER A 6 2.09 17.28 -2.65
N TRP A 7 2.17 16.00 -3.01
CA TRP A 7 1.77 15.51 -4.34
C TRP A 7 0.26 15.46 -4.51
N LEU A 8 -0.47 14.96 -3.51
CA LEU A 8 -1.94 14.87 -3.53
C LEU A 8 -2.63 16.21 -3.25
N GLY A 9 -1.91 17.15 -2.64
CA GLY A 9 -2.48 18.42 -2.18
C GLY A 9 -3.25 18.27 -0.87
N HIS A 10 -3.43 19.39 -0.17
CA HIS A 10 -4.05 19.40 1.16
C HIS A 10 -5.48 18.87 1.16
N THR A 11 -6.28 19.24 0.15
CA THR A 11 -7.69 18.87 0.06
C THR A 11 -7.88 17.36 0.03
N ILE A 12 -7.23 16.66 -0.92
CA ILE A 12 -7.32 15.20 -1.07
C ILE A 12 -6.71 14.50 0.15
N TRP A 13 -5.56 14.98 0.63
CA TRP A 13 -4.91 14.39 1.80
C TRP A 13 -5.78 14.44 3.05
N SER A 14 -6.54 15.52 3.23
CA SER A 14 -7.42 15.71 4.38
C SER A 14 -8.80 15.04 4.24
N SER A 15 -9.21 14.64 3.03
CA SER A 15 -10.54 14.06 2.80
C SER A 15 -10.63 12.59 3.15
N VAL A 16 -9.51 11.87 3.19
CA VAL A 16 -9.46 10.42 3.47
C VAL A 16 -8.31 10.07 4.42
N PRO A 17 -8.48 9.05 5.28
CA PRO A 17 -7.49 8.74 6.31
C PRO A 17 -6.36 7.82 5.81
N ILE A 18 -5.69 8.17 4.69
CA ILE A 18 -4.68 7.32 4.00
C ILE A 18 -3.64 6.75 4.97
N ALA A 19 -3.08 7.61 5.82
CA ALA A 19 -2.06 7.23 6.80
C ALA A 19 -2.57 6.19 7.80
N LYS A 20 -3.81 6.35 8.25
CA LYS A 20 -4.43 5.46 9.23
C LYS A 20 -4.75 4.11 8.58
N SER A 21 -5.31 4.11 7.37
CA SER A 21 -5.62 2.88 6.65
C SER A 21 -4.35 2.08 6.33
N ALA A 22 -3.30 2.74 5.87
CA ALA A 22 -2.00 2.07 5.64
C ALA A 22 -1.41 1.49 6.94
N ALA A 23 -1.53 2.19 8.06
CA ALA A 23 -1.08 1.67 9.36
C ALA A 23 -1.91 0.47 9.83
N SER A 24 -3.23 0.47 9.57
CA SER A 24 -4.10 -0.68 9.84
C SER A 24 -3.71 -1.89 9.00
N PHE A 25 -3.49 -1.74 7.69
CA PHE A 25 -3.00 -2.84 6.84
C PHE A 25 -1.70 -3.45 7.35
N LEU A 26 -0.76 -2.60 7.78
CA LEU A 26 0.49 -3.06 8.38
C LEU A 26 0.24 -3.81 9.69
N GLN A 27 -0.61 -3.27 10.57
CA GLN A 27 -0.96 -3.91 11.84
C GLN A 27 -1.59 -5.29 11.63
N ASP A 28 -2.47 -5.42 10.64
CA ASP A 28 -3.14 -6.68 10.35
C ASP A 28 -2.13 -7.69 9.76
N LEU A 29 -1.23 -7.23 8.87
CA LEU A 29 -0.13 -8.05 8.33
C LEU A 29 0.86 -8.55 9.39
N HIS A 30 1.05 -7.82 10.50
CA HIS A 30 1.88 -8.30 11.60
C HIS A 30 1.35 -9.58 12.28
N HIS A 31 0.07 -9.93 12.10
CA HIS A 31 -0.50 -11.19 12.61
C HIS A 31 -0.24 -12.38 11.69
N SER A 32 0.34 -12.16 10.49
CA SER A 32 0.69 -13.19 9.53
C SER A 32 2.21 -13.40 9.46
N SER A 33 2.66 -14.66 9.35
CA SER A 33 4.08 -14.97 9.15
C SER A 33 4.62 -14.47 7.81
N LYS A 34 3.74 -14.16 6.85
CA LYS A 34 4.08 -13.62 5.52
C LYS A 34 4.87 -12.32 5.58
N ILE A 35 4.68 -11.52 6.64
CA ILE A 35 5.45 -10.29 6.83
C ILE A 35 6.98 -10.52 6.86
N LEU A 36 7.41 -11.72 7.26
CA LEU A 36 8.82 -12.09 7.32
C LEU A 36 9.44 -12.35 5.94
N ASN A 37 8.61 -12.51 4.89
CA ASN A 37 9.05 -12.77 3.51
C ASN A 37 9.37 -11.47 2.75
N HIS A 38 9.19 -10.31 3.37
CA HIS A 38 9.25 -9.01 2.70
C HIS A 38 10.12 -8.01 3.44
N LYS A 39 10.75 -7.10 2.69
CA LYS A 39 11.48 -5.99 3.31
C LYS A 39 10.48 -5.02 3.95
N PRO A 40 10.76 -4.46 5.15
CA PRO A 40 9.87 -3.51 5.80
C PRO A 40 9.52 -2.27 4.93
N SER A 41 10.48 -1.78 4.14
CA SER A 41 10.24 -0.67 3.20
C SER A 41 9.24 -1.04 2.11
N HIS A 42 9.31 -2.27 1.58
CA HIS A 42 8.42 -2.76 0.53
C HIS A 42 6.99 -2.90 1.07
N VAL A 43 6.86 -3.48 2.27
CA VAL A 43 5.57 -3.59 2.97
C VAL A 43 4.95 -2.21 3.21
N ALA A 44 5.73 -1.25 3.70
CA ALA A 44 5.23 0.11 3.96
C ALA A 44 4.71 0.79 2.69
N ILE A 45 5.41 0.64 1.56
CA ILE A 45 4.94 1.15 0.26
C ILE A 45 3.66 0.44 -0.17
N CYS A 46 3.59 -0.89 -0.07
CA CYS A 46 2.39 -1.62 -0.48
C CYS A 46 1.18 -1.29 0.38
N CYS A 47 1.34 -1.09 1.70
CA CYS A 47 0.27 -0.61 2.56
C CYS A 47 -0.25 0.78 2.15
N LEU A 48 0.65 1.68 1.74
CA LEU A 48 0.27 2.99 1.19
C LEU A 48 -0.42 2.88 -0.16
N SER A 49 0.09 2.06 -1.07
CA SER A 49 -0.53 1.79 -2.37
C SER A 49 -1.94 1.24 -2.20
N LEU A 50 -2.13 0.26 -1.32
CA LEU A 50 -3.44 -0.33 -1.07
C LEU A 50 -4.42 0.69 -0.47
N ALA A 51 -3.95 1.55 0.45
CA ALA A 51 -4.78 2.62 1.00
C ALA A 51 -5.22 3.63 -0.08
N LEU A 52 -4.31 4.05 -0.96
CA LEU A 52 -4.63 4.95 -2.06
C LEU A 52 -5.64 4.30 -3.02
N GLN A 53 -5.40 3.06 -3.42
CA GLN A 53 -6.28 2.30 -4.32
C GLN A 53 -7.67 2.08 -3.72
N SER A 54 -7.75 1.79 -2.42
CA SER A 54 -9.03 1.57 -1.70
C SER A 54 -9.92 2.82 -1.69
N TYR A 55 -9.33 4.01 -1.78
CA TYR A 55 -10.05 5.29 -1.88
C TYR A 55 -10.15 5.82 -3.32
N GLY A 56 -9.71 5.05 -4.32
CA GLY A 56 -9.72 5.48 -5.73
C GLY A 56 -8.76 6.63 -6.04
N ILE A 57 -7.71 6.81 -5.24
CA ILE A 57 -6.75 7.90 -5.39
C ILE A 57 -5.58 7.43 -6.26
N GLN A 58 -5.30 8.21 -7.29
CA GLN A 58 -4.14 8.05 -8.15
C GLN A 58 -3.10 9.11 -7.79
N VAL A 59 -1.83 8.71 -7.66
CA VAL A 59 -0.74 9.66 -7.40
C VAL A 59 -0.44 10.42 -8.70
N PRO A 60 -0.47 11.77 -8.70
CA PRO A 60 -0.22 12.55 -9.91
C PRO A 60 1.13 12.27 -10.53
N LEU A 61 1.20 12.35 -11.86
CA LEU A 61 2.43 12.21 -12.66
C LEU A 61 3.12 10.84 -12.54
N ALA A 62 2.44 9.85 -11.97
CA ALA A 62 2.87 8.46 -12.00
C ALA A 62 2.30 7.79 -13.25
N ASP A 63 3.18 7.31 -14.13
CA ASP A 63 2.78 6.42 -15.22
C ASP A 63 2.98 4.98 -14.72
N GLU A 64 1.89 4.35 -14.28
CA GLU A 64 1.94 2.97 -13.78
C GLU A 64 2.24 1.95 -14.89
N SER A 65 2.31 2.36 -16.17
CA SER A 65 2.74 1.49 -17.27
C SER A 65 4.27 1.30 -17.32
N ASP A 66 5.05 2.22 -16.77
CA ASP A 66 6.51 2.14 -16.68
C ASP A 66 6.96 1.94 -15.22
N GLU A 67 7.81 0.94 -14.98
CA GLU A 67 8.32 0.62 -13.65
C GLU A 67 9.17 1.75 -13.06
N ALA A 68 9.97 2.42 -13.90
CA ALA A 68 10.77 3.57 -13.47
C ALA A 68 9.90 4.78 -13.10
N SER A 69 8.68 4.84 -13.63
CA SER A 69 7.72 5.92 -13.43
C SER A 69 6.72 5.67 -12.30
N MET A 70 6.86 4.55 -11.56
CA MET A 70 6.07 4.29 -10.36
C MET A 70 6.29 5.37 -9.30
N TRP A 71 5.21 5.85 -8.68
CA TRP A 71 5.28 6.94 -7.70
C TRP A 71 6.18 6.62 -6.50
N TYR A 72 6.36 5.32 -6.21
CA TYR A 72 7.13 4.85 -5.08
C TYR A 72 8.63 4.67 -5.38
N THR A 73 9.04 4.73 -6.65
CA THR A 73 10.44 4.57 -7.08
C THR A 73 11.41 5.52 -6.34
N PRO A 74 11.07 6.80 -6.06
CA PRO A 74 11.94 7.69 -5.27
C PRO A 74 12.14 7.26 -3.80
N PHE A 75 11.26 6.40 -3.26
CA PHE A 75 11.37 5.89 -1.89
C PHE A 75 12.00 4.51 -1.83
N VAL A 76 11.69 3.66 -2.81
CA VAL A 76 12.11 2.26 -2.89
C VAL A 76 12.34 1.88 -4.35
N SER A 77 13.57 2.09 -4.82
CA SER A 77 13.94 1.89 -6.23
C SER A 77 14.04 0.42 -6.65
N GLU A 78 14.20 -0.49 -5.69
CA GLU A 78 14.38 -1.92 -5.95
C GLU A 78 13.08 -2.73 -5.83
N LEU A 79 11.93 -2.08 -5.61
CA LEU A 79 10.63 -2.73 -5.54
C LEU A 79 10.08 -2.90 -6.96
N THR A 80 10.07 -4.14 -7.45
CA THR A 80 9.52 -4.43 -8.78
C THR A 80 8.00 -4.47 -8.78
N LYS A 81 7.36 -4.35 -9.94
CA LYS A 81 5.89 -4.46 -10.05
C LYS A 81 5.38 -5.82 -9.58
N GLU A 82 6.07 -6.89 -9.92
CA GLU A 82 5.69 -8.25 -9.51
C GLU A 82 5.77 -8.39 -7.99
N LYS A 83 6.84 -7.86 -7.38
CA LYS A 83 7.00 -7.91 -5.93
C LYS A 83 6.00 -7.01 -5.21
N HIS A 84 5.68 -5.85 -5.79
CA HIS A 84 4.62 -4.98 -5.30
C HIS A 84 3.28 -5.73 -5.28
N TRP A 85 2.91 -6.37 -6.38
CA TRP A 85 1.68 -7.16 -6.49
C TRP A 85 1.63 -8.33 -5.50
N GLU A 86 2.73 -9.10 -5.38
CA GLU A 86 2.84 -10.21 -4.43
C GLU A 86 2.55 -9.76 -2.99
N ILE A 87 3.12 -8.63 -2.56
CA ILE A 87 2.92 -8.12 -1.20
C ILE A 87 1.48 -7.62 -1.01
N ILE A 88 0.89 -6.99 -2.03
CA ILE A 88 -0.51 -6.56 -2.00
C ILE A 88 -1.45 -7.76 -1.84
N GLU A 89 -1.22 -8.84 -2.58
CA GLU A 89 -1.99 -10.09 -2.45
C GLU A 89 -1.86 -10.68 -1.05
N ASP A 90 -0.65 -10.70 -0.49
CA ASP A 90 -0.39 -11.18 0.87
C ASP A 90 -1.12 -10.36 1.94
N ILE A 91 -1.22 -9.04 1.77
CA ILE A 91 -2.02 -8.18 2.66
C ILE A 91 -3.52 -8.48 2.51
N ILE A 92 -4.01 -8.58 1.28
CA ILE A 92 -5.45 -8.82 1.00
C ILE A 92 -5.90 -10.19 1.50
N GLU A 93 -5.04 -11.21 1.46
CA GLU A 93 -5.38 -12.56 1.90
C GLU A 93 -5.79 -12.62 3.37
N ILE A 94 -5.23 -11.77 4.23
CA ILE A 94 -5.61 -11.67 5.65
C ILE A 94 -7.09 -11.38 5.79
N TYR A 95 -7.60 -10.42 5.03
CA TYR A 95 -9.01 -10.04 5.05
C TYR A 95 -9.92 -11.09 4.42
N LYS A 96 -9.42 -11.86 3.43
CA LYS A 96 -10.18 -13.01 2.88
C LYS A 96 -10.37 -14.09 3.93
N GLN A 97 -9.30 -14.46 4.63
CA GLN A 97 -9.35 -15.46 5.70
C GLN A 97 -10.26 -15.02 6.86
N GLU A 98 -10.18 -13.75 7.28
CA GLU A 98 -11.08 -13.19 8.30
C GLU A 98 -12.55 -13.21 7.86
N SER A 99 -12.82 -12.88 6.60
CA SER A 99 -14.19 -12.92 6.06
C SER A 99 -14.76 -14.35 6.06
N GLU A 100 -13.94 -15.36 5.78
CA GLU A 100 -14.34 -16.76 5.83
C GLU A 100 -14.64 -17.22 7.26
N ILE A 101 -13.78 -16.84 8.24
CA ILE A 101 -14.00 -17.17 9.65
C ILE A 101 -15.29 -16.54 10.19
N ASN A 102 -15.57 -15.28 9.83
CA ASN A 102 -16.75 -14.54 10.30
C ASN A 102 -18.06 -14.96 9.60
N SER A 103 -18.02 -15.90 8.67
CA SER A 103 -19.20 -16.38 7.92
C SER A 103 -19.87 -17.62 8.53
N PHE A 104 -19.43 -18.06 9.71
CA PHE A 104 -20.02 -19.12 10.53
C PHE A 104 -20.71 -18.56 11.79
#